data_AF-A0A3B9UQV7-F1
#
_entry.id   AF-A0A3B9UQV7-F1
#
_cell.length_a   1.000
_cell.length_b   1.000
_cell.length_c   1.000
_cell.angle_alpha   90.00
_cell.angle_beta   90.00
_cell.angle_gamma   90.00
#
_symmetry.space_group_name_H-M   'P 1'
#
loop_
_entity.id
_entity.type
_entity.pdbx_description
1 polymer ?
#
loop_
_entity_poly.entity_id
_entity_poly.type
_entity_poly.pdbx_seq_one_letter_code
_entity_poly.pdbx_strand_id
1 'polypeptide(L)' 'MDKSLIEVGCGTGQATEPFLKTKCKVTAVELGENLSSYTREKFKSYKNLNVVQSVFEKY' A
#
# COMPACT_ATOMS: atom_id res chain seq x y z
N MET A 1 -14.76 -7.37 -13.16
CA MET A 1 -14.65 -6.14 -12.37
C MET A 1 -13.32 -6.18 -11.64
N ASP A 2 -12.44 -5.22 -11.91
CA ASP A 2 -11.21 -5.06 -11.14
C ASP A 2 -11.58 -4.49 -9.77
N LYS A 3 -11.26 -5.22 -8.70
CA LYS A 3 -11.51 -4.78 -7.33
C LYS A 3 -10.35 -3.88 -6.88
N SER A 4 -10.67 -2.83 -6.15
CA SER A 4 -9.67 -1.89 -5.61
C SER A 4 -9.83 -1.79 -4.09
N LEU A 5 -8.71 -1.63 -3.40
CA LEU A 5 -8.60 -1.49 -1.95
C LEU A 5 -7.79 -0.24 -1.63
N ILE A 6 -8.22 0.51 -0.61
CA ILE A 6 -7.40 1.51 0.06
C ILE A 6 -7.08 1.00 1.47
N GLU A 7 -5.81 0.98 1.81
CA GLU A 7 -5.30 0.68 3.15
C GLU A 7 -4.75 1.99 3.76
N VAL A 8 -5.23 2.36 4.93
CA VAL A 8 -4.79 3.56 5.67
C VAL A 8 -3.85 3.13 6.78
N GLY A 9 -2.61 3.63 6.76
CA GLY A 9 -1.56 3.25 7.70
C GLY A 9 -1.00 1.85 7.45
N CYS A 10 -0.40 1.63 6.27
CA CYS A 10 0.12 0.30 5.92
C CYS A 10 1.31 -0.14 6.80
N GLY A 11 2.01 0.80 7.45
CA GLY A 11 3.13 0.49 8.33
C GLY A 11 4.20 -0.38 7.66
N THR A 12 4.47 -1.56 8.19
CA THR A 12 5.41 -2.55 7.61
C THR A 12 4.76 -3.53 6.62
N GLY A 13 3.47 -3.33 6.34
CA GLY A 13 2.69 -4.02 5.32
C GLY A 13 2.26 -5.44 5.65
N GLN A 14 2.02 -5.74 6.94
CA GLN A 14 1.52 -7.05 7.36
C GLN A 14 0.12 -7.35 6.81
N ALA A 15 -0.77 -6.34 6.77
CA ALA A 15 -2.09 -6.48 6.18
C ALA A 15 -2.06 -6.30 4.65
N THR A 16 -1.15 -5.46 4.13
CA THR A 16 -0.94 -5.26 2.70
C THR A 16 -0.66 -6.57 1.95
N GLU A 17 0.25 -7.41 2.45
CA GLU A 17 0.73 -8.59 1.74
C GLU A 17 -0.38 -9.60 1.38
N PRO A 18 -1.29 -10.01 2.29
CA PRO A 18 -2.46 -10.82 1.93
C PRO A 18 -3.28 -10.24 0.77
N PHE A 19 -3.48 -8.91 0.73
CA PHE A 19 -4.25 -8.26 -0.33
C PHE A 19 -3.49 -8.21 -1.66
N LEU A 20 -2.17 -8.07 -1.64
CA LEU A 20 -1.34 -8.09 -2.85
C LEU A 20 -1.36 -9.43 -3.57
N LYS A 21 -1.54 -10.53 -2.82
CA LYS A 21 -1.72 -11.90 -3.37
C LYS A 21 -3.07 -12.09 -4.06
N THR A 22 -4.02 -11.18 -3.83
CA THR A 22 -5.27 -11.14 -4.60
C THR A 22 -5.07 -10.41 -5.92
N LYS A 23 -6.05 -10.48 -6.83
CA LYS A 23 -6.04 -9.68 -8.07
C LYS A 23 -6.53 -8.23 -7.86
N CYS A 24 -6.64 -7.75 -6.62
CA CYS A 24 -7.03 -6.38 -6.32
C CYS A 24 -5.90 -5.40 -6.60
N LYS A 25 -6.26 -4.19 -7.03
CA LYS A 25 -5.35 -3.03 -7.01
C LYS A 25 -5.35 -2.47 -5.59
N VAL A 26 -4.18 -2.36 -4.98
CA VAL A 26 -4.02 -1.88 -3.60
C VAL A 26 -3.38 -0.51 -3.63
N THR A 27 -4.02 0.48 -3.01
CA THR A 27 -3.34 1.72 -2.62
C THR A 27 -3.14 1.75 -1.12
N ALA A 28 -1.88 1.81 -0.70
CA ALA A 28 -1.47 1.96 0.68
C ALA A 28 -1.10 3.42 0.96
N VAL A 29 -1.84 4.07 1.84
CA VAL A 29 -1.58 5.44 2.29
C VAL A 29 -0.84 5.38 3.61
N GLU A 30 0.33 5.99 3.67
CA GLU A 30 1.16 6.02 4.87
C GLU A 30 1.69 7.43 5.11
N LEU A 31 1.65 7.90 6.35
CA LEU A 31 2.12 9.23 6.71
C LEU A 31 3.65 9.29 6.76
N GLY A 32 4.28 8.24 7.31
CA GLY A 32 5.72 8.20 7.54
C GLY A 32 6.51 7.91 6.27
N GLU A 33 7.44 8.80 5.90
CA GLU A 33 8.36 8.60 4.77
C GLU A 33 9.13 7.27 4.87
N ASN A 34 9.68 6.96 6.06
CA ASN A 34 10.43 5.73 6.29
C ASN A 34 9.58 4.48 6.06
N LEU A 35 8.35 4.45 6.57
CA LEU A 35 7.46 3.28 6.46
C LEU A 35 6.89 3.15 5.03
N SER A 36 6.55 4.26 4.38
CA SER A 36 6.11 4.26 2.98
C SER A 36 7.23 3.77 2.05
N SER A 37 8.48 4.22 2.26
CA SER A 37 9.63 3.78 1.49
C SER A 37 9.97 2.33 1.76
N TYR A 38 9.95 1.91 3.03
CA TYR A 38 10.13 0.50 3.41
C TYR A 38 9.10 -0.41 2.73
N THR A 39 7.81 -0.06 2.78
CA THR A 39 6.73 -0.86 2.17
C THR A 39 6.87 -0.91 0.65
N ARG A 40 7.22 0.21 0.02
CA ARG A 40 7.48 0.27 -1.43
C ARG A 40 8.61 -0.65 -1.84
N GLU A 41 9.73 -0.64 -1.11
CA GLU A 41 10.89 -1.50 -1.40
C GLU A 41 10.57 -2.98 -1.14
N LYS A 42 9.96 -3.29 0.01
CA LYS A 42 9.57 -4.65 0.40
C LYS A 42 8.70 -5.33 -0.67
N PHE A 43 7.78 -4.59 -1.29
CA PHE A 43 6.84 -5.12 -2.27
C PHE A 43 7.08 -4.64 -3.71
N LYS A 44 8.28 -4.17 -4.05
CA LYS A 44 8.60 -3.61 -5.38
C LYS A 44 8.31 -4.53 -6.58
N SER A 45 8.20 -5.84 -6.35
CA SER A 45 7.85 -6.82 -7.38
C SER A 45 6.35 -6.87 -7.71
N TYR A 46 5.49 -6.36 -6.83
CA TYR A 46 4.05 -6.34 -7.01
C TYR A 46 3.62 -5.12 -7.85
N LYS A 47 3.14 -5.38 -9.07
CA LYS A 47 2.66 -4.32 -9.99
C LYS A 47 1.28 -3.75 -9.62
N ASN A 48 0.59 -4.39 -8.69
CA ASN A 48 -0.74 -4.01 -8.21
C ASN A 48 -0.70 -3.20 -6.91
N LEU A 49 0.46 -2.74 -6.47
CA LEU A 49 0.63 -1.86 -5.31
C LEU A 49 0.94 -0.42 -5.73
N ASN A 50 0.24 0.53 -5.12
CA ASN A 50 0.59 1.94 -5.10
C ASN A 50 0.82 2.37 -3.64
N VAL A 51 2.00 2.89 -3.32
CA VAL A 51 2.30 3.42 -1.96
C VAL A 51 2.37 4.94 -2.02
N VAL A 52 1.47 5.60 -1.31
CA VAL A 52 1.35 7.05 -1.26
C VAL A 52 1.76 7.56 0.11
N GLN A 53 2.79 8.42 0.12
CA GLN A 53 3.17 9.14 1.33
C GLN A 53 2.27 10.36 1.49
N SER A 54 1.25 10.29 2.33
CA SER A 54 0.34 11.40 2.59
C SER A 54 -0.36 11.24 3.94
N VAL A 55 -0.84 12.36 4.48
CA VAL A 55 -1.96 12.31 5.44
C VAL A 55 -3.19 11.76 4.71
N PHE A 56 -3.96 10.91 5.39
CA PHE A 56 -5.09 10.22 4.77
C PHE A 56 -6.16 11.20 4.26
N GLU A 57 -6.43 12.26 5.00
CA GLU A 57 -7.46 13.25 4.69
C GLU A 57 -7.16 14.10 3.44
N LYS A 58 -5.93 14.00 2.90
CA LYS A 58 -5.50 14.67 1.65
C LYS A 58 -5.27 13.70 0.49
N TYR A 59 -5.52 12.42 0.71
CA TYR A 59 -5.42 11.38 -0.33
C TYR A 59 -6.78 11.21 -1.03
#